data_AF-A0A2A6NVZ9-F1
#
_entry.id   AF-A0A2A6NVZ9-F1
#
_cell.length_a   1.000
_cell.length_b   1.000
_cell.length_c   1.000
_cell.angle_alpha   90.00
_cell.angle_beta   90.00
_cell.angle_gamma   90.00
#
_symmetry.space_group_name_H-M   'P 1'
#
loop_
_entity.id
_entity.type
_entity.pdbx_description
1 polymer ?
#
loop_
_entity_poly.entity_id
_entity_poly.type
_entity_poly.pdbx_seq_one_letter_code
_entity_poly.pdbx_strand_id
1 'polypeptide(L)' 'MARPIIFKCPSTGMNVQHWLAAPADTSDRMYQSFVCAACAKLHFLDSSTGKLLGEATKPLSG' A
#
# COMPACT_ATOMS: atom_id res chain seq x y z
N MET A 1 10.62 -2.24 -13.07
CA MET A 1 11.06 -3.36 -12.20
C MET A 1 10.19 -3.37 -10.95
N ALA A 2 9.68 -4.51 -10.48
CA ALA A 2 8.90 -4.55 -9.23
C ALA A 2 9.81 -4.29 -8.02
N ARG A 3 9.35 -3.51 -7.05
CA ARG A 3 10.06 -3.24 -5.79
C ARG A 3 9.35 -3.92 -4.61
N PRO A 4 10.09 -4.51 -3.66
CA PRO A 4 9.49 -5.08 -2.47
C PRO A 4 9.12 -3.95 -1.51
N ILE A 5 7.94 -4.06 -0.90
CA ILE A 5 7.47 -3.15 0.14
C ILE A 5 6.85 -3.95 1.28
N ILE A 6 6.80 -3.32 2.45
CA ILE A 6 6.12 -3.85 3.63
C ILE A 6 5.13 -2.79 4.07
N PHE A 7 3.87 -3.18 4.22
CA PHE A 7 2.83 -2.31 4.76
C PHE A 7 2.14 -3.00 5.94
N LYS A 8 1.48 -2.23 6.80
CA LYS A 8 0.71 -2.77 7.92
C LYS A 8 -0.74 -2.97 7.50
N CYS A 9 -1.25 -4.20 7.60
CA CYS A 9 -2.64 -4.47 7.30
C CYS A 9 -3.56 -3.75 8.32
N PRO A 10 -4.50 -2.90 7.87
CA PRO A 10 -5.39 -2.17 8.78
C PRO A 10 -6.41 -3.07 9.48
N SER A 11 -6.70 -4.25 8.91
CA SER A 11 -7.65 -5.20 9.51
C SER A 11 -7.03 -6.07 10.61
N THR A 12 -5.77 -6.47 10.48
CA THR A 12 -5.13 -7.44 11.40
C THR A 12 -3.94 -6.87 12.16
N GLY A 13 -3.41 -5.71 11.75
CA GLY A 13 -2.21 -5.12 12.32
C GLY A 13 -0.90 -5.82 11.93
N MET A 14 -0.96 -6.86 11.08
CA MET A 14 0.22 -7.60 10.64
C MET A 14 1.01 -6.83 9.56
N ASN A 15 2.32 -6.98 9.57
CA ASN A 15 3.18 -6.53 8.48
C ASN A 15 3.08 -7.51 7.31
N VAL A 16 2.75 -7.00 6.13
CA VAL A 16 2.56 -7.81 4.93
C VAL A 16 3.55 -7.34 3.88
N GLN A 17 4.35 -8.28 3.37
CA GLN A 17 5.27 -8.04 2.28
C GLN A 17 4.52 -8.16 0.95
N HIS A 18 4.74 -7.20 0.05
CA HIS A 18 4.16 -7.20 -1.29
C HIS A 18 5.16 -6.67 -2.32
N TRP A 19 4.99 -7.07 -3.58
CA TRP A 19 5.79 -6.60 -4.71
C TRP A 19 5.01 -5.58 -5.49
N LEU A 20 5.45 -4.33 -5.43
CA LEU A 20 4.77 -3.24 -6.09
C LEU A 20 5.43 -2.99 -7.44
N ALA A 21 4.65 -2.98 -8.53
CA ALA A 21 5.19 -2.70 -9.85
C ALA A 21 5.71 -1.25 -9.90
N ALA A 22 6.88 -1.03 -10.51
CA ALA A 22 7.39 0.33 -10.69
C ALA A 22 6.34 1.21 -11.37
N PRO A 23 6.21 2.48 -10.94
CA PRO A 23 5.36 3.43 -11.64
C PRO A 23 5.85 3.52 -13.09
N ALA A 24 4.94 3.37 -14.05
CA ALA A 24 5.25 3.56 -15.46
C ALA A 24 5.24 5.07 -15.73
N ASP A 25 6.39 5.74 -15.62
CA ASP A 25 6.75 7.08 -16.16
C ASP A 25 5.65 8.15 -16.30
N THR A 26 4.63 8.15 -15.46
CA THR A 26 3.57 9.15 -15.45
C THR A 26 3.39 9.63 -14.03
N SER A 27 3.50 10.95 -13.87
CA SER A 27 3.22 11.75 -12.67
C SER A 27 1.80 11.59 -12.10
N ASP A 28 1.07 10.56 -12.53
CA ASP A 28 -0.25 10.21 -12.06
C ASP A 28 -0.10 9.24 -10.88
N ARG A 29 -0.70 9.60 -9.74
CA ARG A 29 -0.76 8.72 -8.56
C ARG A 29 -1.56 7.48 -8.94
N MET A 30 -0.88 6.40 -9.32
CA MET A 30 -1.52 5.16 -9.69
C MET A 30 -1.69 4.29 -8.44
N TYR A 31 -2.93 3.91 -8.14
CA TYR A 31 -3.22 2.98 -7.05
C TYR A 31 -3.27 1.55 -7.60
N GLN A 32 -2.46 0.65 -7.03
CA GLN A 32 -2.48 -0.77 -7.34
C GLN A 32 -3.31 -1.52 -6.30
N SER A 33 -4.31 -2.26 -6.76
CA SER A 33 -5.10 -3.16 -5.93
C SER A 33 -4.41 -4.51 -5.79
N PHE A 34 -4.36 -5.06 -4.58
CA PHE A 34 -3.86 -6.41 -4.33
C PHE A 34 -4.64 -7.09 -3.21
N VAL A 35 -4.62 -8.42 -3.20
CA VAL A 35 -5.23 -9.23 -2.14
C VAL A 35 -4.24 -9.39 -0.99
N CYS A 36 -4.62 -8.94 0.18
CA CYS A 36 -3.80 -9.00 1.38
C CYS A 36 -3.69 -10.44 1.91
N ALA A 37 -2.47 -10.97 2.01
CA ALA A 37 -2.23 -12.31 2.54
C ALA A 37 -2.62 -12.47 4.02
N ALA A 38 -2.72 -11.38 4.80
CA ALA A 38 -3.06 -11.45 6.22
C ALA A 38 -4.57 -11.46 6.50
N CYS A 39 -5.40 -10.86 5.63
CA CYS A 39 -6.84 -10.70 5.88
C CYS A 39 -7.73 -11.13 4.72
N ALA A 40 -7.14 -11.58 3.60
CA ALA A 40 -7.82 -11.93 2.36
C ALA A 40 -8.71 -10.82 1.75
N LYS A 41 -8.49 -9.56 2.14
CA LYS A 41 -9.21 -8.39 1.59
C LYS A 41 -8.40 -7.68 0.52
N LEU A 42 -9.09 -6.96 -0.35
CA LEU A 42 -8.49 -6.04 -1.31
C LEU A 42 -8.00 -4.77 -0.60
N HIS A 43 -6.75 -4.41 -0.87
CA HIS A 43 -6.12 -3.18 -0.43
C HIS A 43 -5.55 -2.44 -1.63
N PHE A 44 -5.53 -1.11 -1.57
CA PHE A 44 -5.01 -0.24 -2.62
C PHE A 44 -3.75 0.43 -2.12
N LEU A 45 -2.63 0.27 -2.84
CA LEU A 45 -1.36 0.90 -2.53
C LEU A 45 -1.03 1.94 -3.59
N ASP A 46 -0.59 3.10 -3.14
CA ASP A 46 -0.02 4.12 -4.02
C ASP A 46 1.29 3.59 -4.61
N SER A 47 1.40 3.52 -5.94
CA SER A 47 2.57 2.94 -6.59
C SER A 47 3.84 3.76 -6.39
N SER A 48 3.70 5.06 -6.16
CA SER A 48 4.81 6.00 -5.98
C SER A 48 5.38 5.92 -4.56
N THR A 49 4.53 5.78 -3.54
CA THR A 49 4.92 5.79 -2.12
C THR A 49 4.93 4.42 -1.46
N GLY A 50 4.18 3.45 -1.99
CA GLY A 50 3.95 2.14 -1.37
C GLY A 50 3.03 2.19 -0.15
N LYS A 51 2.30 3.29 0.07
CA LYS A 51 1.37 3.48 1.19
C LYS A 51 -0.06 3.11 0.82
N LEU A 52 -0.84 2.68 1.82
CA LEU A 52 -2.26 2.36 1.62
C LEU A 52 -3.09 3.62 1.32
N LEU A 53 -4.01 3.51 0.36
CA LEU A 53 -5.05 4.50 0.14
C LEU A 53 -5.89 4.63 1.42
N GLY A 54 -5.96 5.84 1.98
CA GLY A 54 -6.67 6.07 3.23
C GLY A 54 -5.88 5.75 4.49
N GLU A 55 -4.57 5.45 4.39
CA GLU A 55 -3.65 5.73 5.50
C GLU A 55 -3.61 7.25 5.65
N ALA A 56 -4.65 7.80 6.29
CA ALA A 56 -4.60 9.14 6.81
C ALA A 56 -3.32 9.18 7.63
N THR A 57 -2.39 10.07 7.25
CA THR A 57 -1.43 10.59 8.21
C THR A 57 -2.29 10.97 9.40
N LYS A 58 -2.34 10.14 10.44
CA LYS A 58 -3.06 10.48 11.66
C LYS A 58 -2.49 11.85 12.01
N PRO A 59 -3.25 12.97 11.90
CA PRO A 59 -2.76 14.18 12.51
C PRO A 59 -2.54 13.76 13.96
N LEU A 60 -1.35 14.00 14.48
CA LEU A 60 -1.08 13.83 15.89
C LEU A 60 -2.18 14.61 16.63
N SER A 61 -3.24 13.91 17.04
CA SER A 61 -4.24 14.45 17.95
C SER A 61 -3.51 14.54 19.28
N GLY A 62 -3.17 15.78 19.64
CA GLY A 62 -2.75 16.15 20.98
C GLY A 62 -3.88 16.03 21.99
#